data_AF-A0A483AL04-F1
#
_entry.id   AF-A0A483AL04-F1
#
_cell.length_a   1.000
_cell.length_b   1.000
_cell.length_c   1.000
_cell.angle_alpha   90.00
_cell.angle_beta   90.00
_cell.angle_gamma   90.00
#
_symmetry.space_group_name_H-M   'P 1'
#
loop_
_entity.id
_entity.type
_entity.pdbx_description
1 polymer ?
#
loop_
_entity_poly.entity_id
_entity_poly.type
_entity_poly.pdbx_seq_one_letter_code
_entity_poly.pdbx_strand_id
1 'polypeptide(L)'
;MEIKAILVEDKSKMPAFLRSGFRVLFFAAGLGSSLLMLAWLLFFSGQINVEFNTHYWHAHEMIFGYTMAVIVGFLLTATQNWTKLKTTNGYPLLSLGIVWLIARVLLVMGNDYVFYQLIADLYFLVFSLLFITTPIIKAKNWQNLPIVFKLLIFTIADILFWYFRLHRKWTIPRYLHCLLYCSCAYFDDDTQTDSIFY
;
A
#
# COMPACT_ATOMS: atom_id res chain seq x y z
N MET A 1 14.69 44.63 3.89
CA MET A 1 15.48 43.44 4.30
C MET A 1 14.70 42.56 5.28
N GLU A 2 13.76 43.13 6.05
CA GLU A 2 12.93 42.45 7.07
C GLU A 2 11.87 41.47 6.51
N ILE A 3 11.32 41.68 5.32
CA ILE A 3 10.25 40.81 4.77
C ILE A 3 10.75 39.37 4.50
N LYS A 4 12.03 39.19 4.17
CA LYS A 4 12.61 37.84 4.00
C LYS A 4 12.74 37.08 5.33
N ALA A 5 12.84 37.78 6.46
CA ALA A 5 12.95 37.14 7.77
C ALA A 5 11.60 36.57 8.23
N ILE A 6 10.50 37.32 8.01
CA ILE A 6 9.13 36.89 8.37
C ILE A 6 8.71 35.63 7.60
N LEU A 7 9.09 35.51 6.32
CA LEU A 7 8.80 34.31 5.52
C LEU A 7 9.64 33.08 5.90
N VAL A 8 10.74 33.26 6.63
CA VAL A 8 11.61 32.17 7.10
C VAL A 8 11.15 31.66 8.48
N GLU A 9 10.53 32.52 9.29
CA GLU A 9 10.17 32.24 10.68
C GLU A 9 8.97 31.28 10.83
N ASP A 10 8.03 31.26 9.88
CA ASP A 10 6.82 30.42 9.95
C ASP A 10 7.08 28.92 9.65
N LYS A 11 8.25 28.58 9.09
CA LYS A 11 8.66 27.17 8.95
C LYS A 11 9.09 26.51 10.27
N SER A 12 9.17 27.27 11.36
CA SER A 12 9.64 26.81 12.66
C SER A 12 8.54 26.21 13.55
N LYS A 13 7.26 26.45 13.24
CA LYS A 13 6.11 25.97 14.03
C LYS A 13 5.48 24.67 13.52
N MET A 14 6.18 23.90 12.69
CA MET A 14 5.74 22.51 12.43
C MET A 14 6.35 21.59 13.49
N PRO A 15 5.54 20.76 14.19
CA PRO A 15 6.04 19.73 15.10
C PRO A 15 7.19 18.96 14.45
N ALA A 16 8.25 18.64 15.22
CA ALA A 16 9.43 17.94 14.69
C ALA A 16 9.10 16.64 13.93
N PHE A 17 7.97 16.01 14.26
CA PHE A 17 7.42 14.84 13.60
C PHE A 17 7.00 15.09 12.14
N LEU A 18 6.50 16.29 11.83
CA LEU A 18 6.08 16.73 10.50
C LEU A 18 7.23 17.29 9.64
N ARG A 19 8.42 17.47 10.23
CA ARG A 19 9.60 18.05 9.57
C ARG A 19 10.33 17.06 8.66
N SER A 20 10.10 15.77 8.85
CA SER A 20 10.61 14.69 8.00
C SER A 20 9.49 13.72 7.70
N GLY A 21 8.88 13.88 6.53
CA GLY A 21 7.74 13.06 6.13
C GLY A 21 8.02 11.55 6.12
N PHE A 22 9.28 11.15 5.94
CA PHE A 22 9.77 9.79 6.12
C PHE A 22 9.35 9.16 7.47
N ARG A 23 9.40 9.93 8.57
CA ARG A 23 9.16 9.39 9.91
C ARG A 23 7.71 9.00 10.13
N VAL A 24 6.78 9.80 9.60
CA VAL A 24 5.34 9.53 9.74
C VAL A 24 4.97 8.25 8.99
N LEU A 25 5.44 8.12 7.74
CA LEU A 25 5.10 6.96 6.92
C LEU A 25 5.74 5.67 7.46
N PHE A 26 6.99 5.72 7.92
CA PHE A 26 7.66 4.56 8.54
C PHE A 26 7.00 4.16 9.86
N PHE A 27 6.60 5.13 10.68
CA PHE A 27 5.90 4.85 11.93
C PHE A 27 4.52 4.24 11.66
N ALA A 28 3.76 4.80 10.72
CA ALA A 28 2.47 4.25 10.29
C ALA A 28 2.62 2.85 9.71
N ALA A 29 3.62 2.61 8.85
CA ALA A 29 3.91 1.28 8.30
C ALA A 29 4.30 0.28 9.38
N GLY A 30 5.12 0.68 10.36
CA GLY A 30 5.53 -0.15 11.50
C GLY A 30 4.36 -0.52 12.42
N LEU A 31 3.52 0.45 12.78
CA LEU A 31 2.30 0.19 13.56
C LEU A 31 1.30 -0.65 12.79
N GLY A 32 1.03 -0.30 11.53
CA GLY A 32 0.07 -1.00 10.69
C GLY A 32 0.48 -2.45 10.45
N SER A 33 1.76 -2.72 10.17
CA SER A 33 2.25 -4.11 10.01
C SER A 33 2.19 -4.92 11.30
N SER A 34 2.47 -4.30 12.44
CA SER A 34 2.34 -4.97 13.73
C SER A 34 0.89 -5.37 14.01
N LEU A 35 -0.05 -4.47 13.78
CA LEU A 35 -1.49 -4.74 13.93
C LEU A 35 -1.99 -5.79 12.95
N LEU A 36 -1.54 -5.73 11.69
CA LEU A 36 -1.90 -6.68 10.65
C LEU A 36 -1.37 -8.09 10.97
N MET A 37 -0.15 -8.19 11.50
CA MET A 37 0.43 -9.46 11.94
C MET A 37 -0.33 -10.02 13.15
N LEU A 38 -0.74 -9.15 14.10
CA LEU A 38 -1.60 -9.56 15.22
C LEU A 38 -2.95 -10.06 14.73
N ALA A 39 -3.59 -9.37 13.78
CA ALA A 39 -4.85 -9.81 13.19
C ALA A 39 -4.70 -11.18 12.50
N TRP A 40 -3.60 -11.40 11.77
CA TRP A 40 -3.28 -12.69 11.18
C TRP A 40 -3.08 -13.81 12.22
N LEU A 41 -2.34 -13.52 13.30
CA LEU A 41 -2.12 -14.45 14.42
C LEU A 41 -3.43 -14.84 15.10
N LEU A 42 -4.34 -13.89 15.31
CA LEU A 42 -5.66 -14.15 15.89
C LEU A 42 -6.52 -15.04 14.99
N PHE A 43 -6.43 -14.84 13.67
CA PHE A 43 -7.09 -15.70 12.69
C PHE A 43 -6.53 -17.13 12.72
N PHE A 44 -5.21 -17.26 12.68
CA PHE A 44 -4.55 -18.57 12.70
C PHE A 44 -4.79 -19.34 14.01
N SER A 45 -4.96 -18.62 15.12
CA SER A 45 -5.35 -19.16 16.44
C SER A 45 -6.83 -19.59 16.51
N GLY A 46 -7.63 -19.32 15.47
CA GLY A 46 -9.04 -19.66 15.42
C GLY A 46 -9.95 -18.77 16.29
N GLN A 47 -9.44 -17.65 16.81
CA GLN A 47 -10.21 -16.74 17.67
C GLN A 47 -11.11 -15.78 16.88
N ILE A 48 -10.78 -15.56 15.61
CA ILE A 48 -11.60 -14.78 14.67
C ILE A 48 -11.87 -15.64 13.44
N ASN A 49 -13.13 -15.73 13.03
CA ASN A 49 -13.53 -16.47 11.84
C ASN A 49 -13.97 -15.43 10.80
N VAL A 50 -13.21 -15.31 9.71
CA VAL A 50 -13.48 -14.31 8.66
C VAL A 50 -14.01 -15.01 7.42
N GLU A 51 -15.14 -14.53 6.90
CA GLU A 51 -15.88 -15.17 5.79
C GLU A 51 -15.15 -15.11 4.43
N PHE A 52 -13.97 -14.52 4.35
CA PHE A 52 -13.18 -14.42 3.12
C PHE A 52 -11.89 -15.25 3.21
N ASN A 53 -11.40 -15.69 2.06
CA ASN A 53 -10.14 -16.42 1.96
C ASN A 53 -8.98 -15.57 2.51
N THR A 54 -8.56 -15.92 3.71
CA THR A 54 -7.66 -15.11 4.53
C THR A 54 -6.24 -15.16 4.01
N HIS A 55 -5.83 -16.23 3.32
CA HIS A 55 -4.52 -16.32 2.68
C HIS A 55 -4.33 -15.25 1.60
N TYR A 56 -5.34 -15.01 0.76
CA TYR A 56 -5.26 -13.96 -0.27
C TYR A 56 -5.23 -12.57 0.34
N TRP A 57 -6.02 -12.34 1.38
CA TRP A 57 -6.00 -11.11 2.15
C TRP A 57 -4.62 -10.83 2.71
N HIS A 58 -4.01 -11.81 3.39
CA HIS A 58 -2.67 -11.68 3.95
C HIS A 58 -1.62 -11.39 2.86
N ALA A 59 -1.68 -12.11 1.74
CA ALA A 59 -0.75 -11.89 0.63
C ALA A 59 -0.88 -10.49 0.02
N HIS A 60 -2.12 -10.03 -0.23
CA HIS A 60 -2.37 -8.67 -0.74
C HIS A 60 -1.85 -7.61 0.24
N GLU A 61 -2.13 -7.80 1.52
CA GLU A 61 -1.73 -6.88 2.58
C GLU A 61 -0.21 -6.80 2.78
N MET A 62 0.51 -7.91 2.68
CA MET A 62 1.97 -7.90 2.79
C MET A 62 2.64 -7.28 1.56
N ILE A 63 2.12 -7.53 0.35
CA ILE A 63 2.70 -7.05 -0.90
C ILE A 63 2.31 -5.60 -1.21
N PHE A 64 1.01 -5.29 -1.25
CA PHE A 64 0.51 -3.99 -1.66
C PHE A 64 0.30 -3.04 -0.48
N GLY A 65 0.04 -3.56 0.72
CA GLY A 65 -0.08 -2.76 1.92
C GLY A 65 1.27 -2.39 2.52
N TYR A 66 1.93 -3.36 3.14
CA TYR A 66 3.16 -3.16 3.90
C TYR A 66 4.36 -2.85 3.00
N THR A 67 4.66 -3.71 2.02
CA THR A 67 5.87 -3.58 1.19
C THR A 67 5.84 -2.27 0.41
N MET A 68 4.69 -1.87 -0.15
CA MET A 68 4.57 -0.57 -0.83
C MET A 68 4.72 0.61 0.12
N ALA A 69 4.21 0.57 1.34
CA ALA A 69 4.43 1.64 2.32
C ALA A 69 5.92 1.82 2.62
N VAL A 70 6.66 0.73 2.81
CA VAL A 70 8.11 0.78 3.04
C VAL A 70 8.86 1.29 1.81
N ILE A 71 8.54 0.78 0.61
CA ILE A 71 9.16 1.21 -0.65
C ILE A 71 8.91 2.70 -0.90
N VAL A 72 7.65 3.16 -0.81
CA VAL A 72 7.29 4.56 -1.01
C VAL A 72 8.00 5.45 0.00
N GLY A 73 8.01 5.06 1.28
CA GLY A 73 8.72 5.79 2.32
C GLY A 73 10.21 5.94 2.02
N PHE A 74 10.86 4.85 1.63
CA PHE A 74 12.28 4.86 1.25
C PHE A 74 12.53 5.75 0.02
N LEU A 75 11.69 5.61 -1.01
CA LEU A 75 11.83 6.33 -2.27
C LEU A 75 11.60 7.83 -2.14
N LEU A 76 10.71 8.28 -1.26
CA LEU A 76 10.51 9.71 -1.00
C LEU A 76 11.79 10.35 -0.44
N THR A 77 12.53 9.65 0.41
CA THR A 77 13.83 10.11 0.92
C THR A 77 14.92 9.99 -0.14
N ALA A 78 14.97 8.87 -0.86
CA ALA A 78 15.98 8.62 -1.88
C ALA A 78 15.87 9.61 -3.05
N THR A 79 14.64 9.89 -3.52
CA THR A 79 14.40 10.89 -4.57
C THR A 79 14.80 12.29 -4.14
N GLN A 80 14.57 12.68 -2.89
CA GLN A 80 15.07 13.95 -2.37
C GLN A 80 16.61 14.03 -2.46
N ASN A 81 17.30 12.93 -2.12
CA ASN A 81 18.76 12.86 -2.20
C ASN A 81 19.28 12.94 -3.65
N TRP A 82 18.66 12.20 -4.58
CA TRP A 82 19.09 12.14 -5.97
C TRP A 82 18.78 13.40 -6.78
N THR A 83 17.67 14.07 -6.47
CA THR A 83 17.23 15.26 -7.21
C THR A 83 17.78 16.55 -6.62
N LYS A 84 18.25 16.52 -5.36
CA LYS A 84 18.65 17.70 -4.55
C LYS A 84 17.56 18.78 -4.46
N LEU A 85 16.35 18.49 -4.94
CA LEU A 85 15.19 19.35 -4.85
C LEU A 85 14.48 19.10 -3.52
N LYS A 86 13.93 20.15 -2.93
CA LYS A 86 13.02 19.99 -1.78
C LYS A 86 11.76 19.28 -2.29
N THR A 87 11.65 17.98 -2.00
CA THR A 87 10.42 17.21 -2.18
C THR A 87 9.29 17.82 -1.34
N THR A 88 8.05 17.54 -1.73
CA THR A 88 6.85 17.92 -0.97
C THR A 88 6.96 17.38 0.46
N ASN A 89 7.24 18.28 1.41
CA ASN A 89 7.41 17.97 2.83
C ASN A 89 6.23 18.53 3.62
N GLY A 90 5.77 17.78 4.63
CA GLY A 90 4.71 18.21 5.56
C GLY A 90 3.34 17.57 5.32
N TYR A 91 2.29 18.39 5.39
CA TYR A 91 0.88 17.98 5.34
C TYR A 91 0.48 17.01 4.21
N PRO A 92 0.89 17.18 2.94
CA PRO A 92 0.48 16.26 1.87
C PRO A 92 1.05 14.84 2.01
N LEU A 93 2.14 14.67 2.77
CA LEU A 93 2.68 13.35 3.06
C LEU A 93 1.99 12.70 4.25
N LEU A 94 1.58 13.52 5.23
CA LEU A 94 0.79 13.05 6.37
C LEU A 94 -0.59 12.58 5.91
N SER A 95 -1.25 13.29 4.99
CA SER A 95 -2.51 12.83 4.41
C SER A 95 -2.37 11.47 3.73
N LEU A 96 -1.24 11.23 3.06
CA LEU A 96 -0.98 9.97 2.37
C LEU A 96 -0.82 8.81 3.37
N GLY A 97 -0.12 9.04 4.49
CA GLY A 97 -0.02 8.07 5.58
C GLY A 97 -1.37 7.80 6.28
N ILE A 98 -2.20 8.83 6.46
CA ILE A 98 -3.55 8.67 7.04
C ILE A 98 -4.45 7.88 6.10
N VAL A 99 -4.47 8.20 4.80
CA VAL A 99 -5.29 7.46 3.82
C VAL A 99 -4.87 6.00 3.76
N TRP A 100 -3.58 5.70 3.82
CA TRP A 100 -3.08 4.33 3.91
C TRP A 100 -3.58 3.62 5.17
N LEU A 101 -3.55 4.28 6.32
CA LEU A 101 -4.02 3.69 7.59
C LEU A 101 -5.53 3.44 7.55
N ILE A 102 -6.30 4.36 6.96
CA ILE A 102 -7.75 4.22 6.74
C ILE A 102 -8.05 3.00 5.86
N ALA A 103 -7.29 2.78 4.78
CA ALA A 103 -7.47 1.61 3.90
C ALA A 103 -7.40 0.29 4.68
N ARG A 104 -6.47 0.20 5.65
CA ARG A 104 -6.26 -1.00 6.47
C ARG A 104 -7.35 -1.18 7.53
N VAL A 105 -7.85 -0.09 8.11
CA VAL A 105 -8.97 -0.15 9.07
C VAL A 105 -10.25 -0.59 8.38
N LEU A 106 -10.55 -0.04 7.20
CA LEU A 106 -11.74 -0.39 6.41
C LEU A 106 -11.80 -1.87 6.06
N LEU A 107 -10.64 -2.49 5.87
CA LEU A 107 -10.51 -3.89 5.52
C LEU A 107 -10.84 -4.83 6.69
N VAL A 108 -10.57 -4.43 7.92
CA VAL A 108 -11.02 -5.18 9.12
C VAL A 108 -12.54 -5.10 9.30
N MET A 109 -13.19 -4.04 8.78
CA MET A 109 -14.64 -3.82 8.91
C MET A 109 -15.49 -4.71 7.97
N GLY A 110 -14.88 -5.49 7.08
CA GLY A 110 -15.57 -6.51 6.29
C GLY A 110 -15.95 -6.11 4.86
N ASN A 111 -16.70 -7.00 4.19
CA ASN A 111 -16.98 -6.94 2.74
C ASN A 111 -17.80 -5.71 2.29
N ASP A 112 -18.54 -5.08 3.20
CA ASP A 112 -19.37 -3.91 2.87
C ASP A 112 -18.53 -2.69 2.47
N TYR A 113 -17.26 -2.66 2.88
CA TYR A 113 -16.35 -1.53 2.66
C TYR A 113 -15.34 -1.75 1.52
N VAL A 114 -15.49 -2.81 0.73
CA VAL A 114 -14.57 -3.20 -0.35
C VAL A 114 -14.35 -2.07 -1.37
N PHE A 115 -15.40 -1.32 -1.71
CA PHE A 115 -15.28 -0.17 -2.62
C PHE A 115 -14.49 1.00 -2.02
N TYR A 116 -14.64 1.27 -0.72
CA TYR A 116 -13.91 2.33 -0.04
C TYR A 116 -12.43 1.97 0.12
N GLN A 117 -12.15 0.69 0.40
CA GLN A 117 -10.79 0.18 0.46
C GLN A 117 -10.08 0.31 -0.89
N LEU A 118 -10.73 -0.10 -1.99
CA LEU A 118 -10.23 0.08 -3.36
C LEU A 118 -9.81 1.53 -3.62
N ILE A 119 -10.69 2.47 -3.32
CA ILE A 119 -10.43 3.90 -3.56
C ILE A 119 -9.25 4.37 -2.72
N ALA A 120 -9.14 3.94 -1.46
CA ALA A 120 -8.06 4.32 -0.57
C ALA A 120 -6.70 3.75 -1.02
N ASP A 121 -6.65 2.48 -1.45
CA ASP A 121 -5.44 1.84 -1.97
C ASP A 121 -4.97 2.51 -3.27
N LEU A 122 -5.87 2.76 -4.21
CA LEU A 122 -5.55 3.47 -5.46
C LEU A 122 -5.11 4.91 -5.20
N TYR A 123 -5.77 5.61 -4.27
CA TYR A 123 -5.37 6.96 -3.88
C TYR A 123 -3.94 6.95 -3.35
N PHE A 124 -3.61 6.04 -2.44
CA PHE A 124 -2.26 5.90 -1.91
C PHE A 124 -1.25 5.66 -3.03
N LEU A 125 -1.48 4.69 -3.92
CA LEU A 125 -0.54 4.32 -4.99
C LEU A 125 -0.35 5.43 -6.03
N VAL A 126 -1.43 6.02 -6.53
CA VAL A 126 -1.36 7.05 -7.57
C VAL A 126 -0.68 8.32 -7.05
N PHE A 127 -1.04 8.77 -5.83
CA PHE A 127 -0.40 9.95 -5.25
C PHE A 127 1.07 9.70 -4.91
N SER A 128 1.43 8.50 -4.44
CA SER A 128 2.82 8.09 -4.24
C SER A 128 3.62 8.20 -5.54
N LEU A 129 3.08 7.66 -6.63
CA LEU A 129 3.69 7.69 -7.94
C LEU A 129 3.90 9.14 -8.41
N LEU A 130 2.90 10.01 -8.26
CA LEU A 130 2.99 11.43 -8.63
C LEU A 130 4.06 12.16 -7.82
N PHE A 131 4.11 11.97 -6.49
CA PHE A 131 5.09 12.64 -5.63
C PHE A 131 6.53 12.19 -5.89
N ILE A 132 6.75 10.94 -6.28
CA ILE A 132 8.08 10.40 -6.62
C ILE A 132 8.48 10.82 -8.04
N THR A 133 7.55 10.79 -9.00
CA THR A 133 7.84 11.05 -10.42
C THR A 133 8.10 12.54 -10.70
N THR A 134 7.30 13.43 -10.09
CA THR A 134 7.41 14.89 -10.30
C THR A 134 8.83 15.44 -10.09
N PRO A 135 9.53 15.18 -8.96
CA PRO A 135 10.89 15.67 -8.75
C PRO A 135 11.92 15.01 -9.66
N ILE A 136 11.76 13.73 -10.03
CA ILE A 136 12.67 13.02 -10.95
C ILE A 136 12.64 13.66 -12.33
N ILE A 137 11.45 13.94 -12.87
CA ILE A 137 11.27 14.59 -14.18
C ILE A 137 11.81 16.02 -14.13
N LYS A 138 11.48 16.79 -13.07
CA LYS A 138 11.97 18.17 -12.92
C LYS A 138 13.49 18.26 -12.83
N ALA A 139 14.13 17.31 -12.15
CA ALA A 139 15.58 17.22 -12.06
C ALA A 139 16.23 16.56 -13.29
N LYS A 140 15.44 16.10 -14.27
CA LYS A 140 15.88 15.34 -15.45
C LYS A 140 16.80 14.16 -15.10
N ASN A 141 16.51 13.48 -14.00
CA ASN A 141 17.36 12.41 -13.50
C ASN A 141 16.98 11.05 -14.10
N TRP A 142 17.35 10.84 -15.37
CA TRP A 142 16.99 9.64 -16.15
C TRP A 142 17.53 8.33 -15.57
N GLN A 143 18.63 8.39 -14.81
CA GLN A 143 19.23 7.20 -14.19
C GLN A 143 18.31 6.54 -13.17
N ASN A 144 17.43 7.32 -12.51
CA ASN A 144 16.52 6.84 -11.48
C ASN A 144 15.09 6.60 -12.01
N LEU A 145 14.83 6.84 -13.29
CA LEU A 145 13.55 6.57 -13.94
C LEU A 145 13.11 5.09 -13.87
N PRO A 146 14.01 4.08 -13.96
CA PRO A 146 13.60 2.67 -13.85
C PRO A 146 12.86 2.33 -12.55
N ILE A 147 13.09 3.08 -11.47
CA ILE A 147 12.40 2.89 -10.20
C ILE A 147 10.93 3.29 -10.30
N VAL A 148 10.64 4.38 -11.01
CA VAL A 148 9.27 4.83 -11.30
C VAL A 148 8.55 3.77 -12.13
N PHE A 149 9.25 3.16 -13.09
CA PHE A 149 8.68 2.07 -13.89
C PHE A 149 8.30 0.85 -13.04
N LYS A 150 9.16 0.45 -12.08
CA LYS A 150 8.84 -0.63 -11.13
C LYS A 150 7.60 -0.29 -10.29
N LEU A 151 7.52 0.93 -9.76
CA LEU A 151 6.34 1.41 -9.02
C LEU A 151 5.07 1.34 -9.88
N LEU A 152 5.16 1.74 -11.15
CA LEU A 152 4.04 1.71 -12.08
C LEU A 152 3.56 0.27 -12.34
N ILE A 153 4.48 -0.68 -12.50
CA ILE A 153 4.14 -2.12 -12.60
C ILE A 153 3.37 -2.58 -11.37
N PHE A 154 3.82 -2.20 -10.16
CA PHE A 154 3.11 -2.53 -8.92
C PHE A 154 1.71 -1.92 -8.86
N THR A 155 1.54 -0.67 -9.31
CA THR A 155 0.22 -0.03 -9.38
C THR A 155 -0.71 -0.74 -10.36
N ILE A 156 -0.20 -1.16 -11.53
CA ILE A 156 -0.99 -1.96 -12.48
C ILE A 156 -1.37 -3.31 -11.88
N ALA A 157 -0.45 -3.97 -11.18
CA ALA A 157 -0.70 -5.25 -10.52
C ALA A 157 -1.80 -5.13 -9.44
N ASP A 158 -1.82 -4.04 -8.67
CA ASP A 158 -2.87 -3.78 -7.68
C ASP A 158 -4.23 -3.52 -8.34
N ILE A 159 -4.27 -2.68 -9.38
CA ILE A 159 -5.49 -2.44 -10.17
C ILE A 159 -6.04 -3.76 -10.72
N LEU A 160 -5.15 -4.62 -11.23
CA LEU A 160 -5.52 -5.92 -11.78
C LEU A 160 -6.05 -6.87 -10.69
N PHE A 161 -5.45 -6.86 -9.49
CA PHE A 161 -5.96 -7.60 -8.34
C PHE A 161 -7.39 -7.18 -7.99
N TRP A 162 -7.64 -5.88 -7.92
CA TRP A 162 -8.96 -5.32 -7.65
C TRP A 162 -9.98 -5.63 -8.76
N TYR A 163 -9.56 -5.57 -10.02
CA TYR A 163 -10.37 -5.98 -11.16
C TYR A 163 -10.81 -7.44 -11.04
N PHE A 164 -9.89 -8.36 -10.71
CA PHE A 164 -10.22 -9.76 -10.49
C PHE A 164 -11.11 -9.98 -9.25
N ARG A 165 -10.89 -9.20 -8.18
CA ARG A 165 -11.75 -9.21 -6.98
C ARG A 165 -13.20 -8.90 -7.34
N LEU A 166 -13.43 -7.83 -8.12
CA LEU A 166 -14.76 -7.37 -8.52
C LEU A 166 -15.46 -8.32 -9.51
N HIS A 167 -14.73 -8.90 -10.45
CA HIS A 167 -15.32 -9.80 -11.45
C HIS A 167 -15.57 -11.23 -10.96
N ARG A 168 -15.29 -11.56 -9.70
CA ARG A 168 -15.37 -12.93 -9.12
C ARG A 168 -14.60 -14.01 -9.90
N LYS A 169 -13.83 -13.66 -10.93
CA LYS A 169 -12.99 -14.57 -11.73
C LYS A 169 -11.64 -14.76 -11.05
N TRP A 170 -11.66 -15.50 -9.95
CA TRP A 170 -10.51 -15.76 -9.08
C TRP A 170 -9.60 -16.91 -9.54
N THR A 171 -9.67 -17.33 -10.80
CA THR A 171 -8.91 -18.48 -11.31
C THR A 171 -7.46 -18.19 -11.70
N ILE A 172 -7.03 -16.92 -11.71
CA ILE A 172 -5.73 -16.51 -12.28
C ILE A 172 -4.54 -16.54 -11.29
N PRO A 173 -4.68 -16.25 -9.98
CA PRO A 173 -3.54 -16.34 -9.05
C PRO A 173 -3.04 -17.77 -8.84
N ARG A 174 -3.89 -18.78 -9.04
CA ARG A 174 -3.57 -20.20 -8.81
C ARG A 174 -2.44 -20.70 -9.73
N TYR A 175 -2.37 -20.19 -10.97
CA TYR A 175 -1.34 -20.57 -11.94
C TYR A 175 0.02 -19.93 -11.67
N LEU A 176 0.04 -18.68 -11.19
CA LEU A 176 1.30 -18.02 -10.82
C LEU A 176 1.89 -18.60 -9.53
N HIS A 177 1.02 -19.03 -8.61
CA HIS A 177 1.43 -19.68 -7.36
C HIS A 177 2.00 -21.08 -7.61
N CYS A 178 1.43 -21.86 -8.55
CA CYS A 178 1.98 -23.16 -8.97
C CYS A 178 3.33 -23.06 -9.71
N LEU A 179 3.60 -21.94 -10.39
CA LEU A 179 4.87 -21.72 -11.11
C LEU A 179 6.02 -21.29 -10.19
N LEU A 180 5.74 -20.59 -9.08
CA LEU A 180 6.75 -20.10 -8.13
C LEU A 180 6.93 -21.01 -6.90
N TYR A 181 5.87 -21.66 -6.46
CA TYR A 181 5.92 -22.70 -5.44
C TYR A 181 5.56 -24.02 -6.13
N CYS A 182 6.57 -24.86 -6.35
CA CYS A 182 6.38 -26.24 -6.78
C CYS A 182 5.73 -27.08 -5.64
N SER A 183 4.55 -26.66 -5.21
CA SER A 183 3.65 -27.35 -4.29
C SER A 183 2.32 -27.52 -5.01
N CYS A 184 2.34 -28.34 -6.06
CA CYS A 184 1.16 -29.05 -6.52
C CYS A 184 0.78 -30.07 -5.44
N ALA A 185 0.10 -29.64 -4.38
CA ALA A 185 -0.64 -30.55 -3.50
C ALA A 185 -1.68 -29.79 -2.71
N TYR A 186 -2.94 -30.15 -2.92
CA TYR A 186 -4.06 -29.99 -1.99
C TYR A 186 -4.88 -28.69 -2.03
N PHE A 187 -5.52 -28.42 -3.17
CA PHE A 187 -6.87 -27.85 -3.11
C PHE A 187 -7.62 -28.20 -4.41
N ASP A 188 -8.13 -29.43 -4.44
CA ASP A 188 -9.07 -29.88 -5.47
C ASP A 188 -10.38 -29.11 -5.31
N ASP A 189 -10.94 -28.72 -6.43
CA ASP A 189 -12.15 -27.93 -6.58
C ASP A 189 -13.27 -28.94 -6.85
N ASP A 190 -14.03 -29.35 -5.83
CA ASP A 190 -15.35 -30.00 -5.98
C ASP A 190 -15.98 -30.28 -4.61
N THR A 191 -16.89 -29.42 -4.15
CA THR A 191 -18.15 -29.81 -3.44
C THR A 191 -18.99 -28.55 -3.13
N GLN A 192 -19.56 -27.93 -4.17
CA GLN A 192 -20.81 -27.18 -3.99
C GLN A 192 -21.70 -27.27 -5.24
N THR A 193 -22.01 -28.49 -5.63
CA THR A 193 -23.23 -28.85 -6.36
C THR A 193 -23.61 -30.25 -5.89
N ASP A 194 -24.87 -30.42 -5.48
CA ASP A 194 -25.56 -31.68 -5.11
C ASP A 194 -25.72 -32.00 -3.62
N SER A 195 -26.55 -31.20 -2.93
CA SER A 195 -27.38 -31.70 -1.81
C SER A 195 -28.70 -30.94 -1.64
N ILE A 196 -29.32 -30.53 -2.76
CA ILE A 196 -30.79 -30.52 -2.85
C ILE A 196 -31.14 -31.94 -3.30
N PHE A 197 -31.40 -32.84 -2.35
CA PHE A 197 -32.29 -34.00 -2.42
C PHE A 197 -31.97 -34.90 -1.22
N TYR A 198 -32.99 -35.02 -0.36
CA TYR A 198 -33.12 -35.81 0.89
C TYR A 198 -32.57 -35.18 2.17
#